data_AF-A0A4U0PFC7-F1
#
_entry.id   AF-A0A4U0PFC7-F1
#
_cell.length_a   1.000
_cell.length_b   1.000
_cell.length_c   1.000
_cell.angle_alpha   90.00
_cell.angle_beta   90.00
_cell.angle_gamma   90.00
#
_symmetry.space_group_name_H-M   'P 1'
#
loop_
_entity.id
_entity.type
_entity.pdbx_description
1 polymer ?
#
loop_
_entity_poly.entity_id
_entity_poly.type
_entity_poly.pdbx_seq_one_letter_code
_entity_poly.pdbx_strand_id
1 'polypeptide(L)'
;MAAAHRRARQQQGQPWPDIEAGGVMSNLVFCGSCGRQQPQPVPATCPFCGGKPVGGKRYKQKSLAGVLALLLGGLGVHRFYLGQWWGVFYLLFFWTLIPGLIALVEGIVFLCTDDEKWDRRFNQGAGRGQADAGALIVILAVVGFGAVAMLGIVAAIAVPAYVEYTNRAQMTEVSAYAQQATVAVTAHYTETEEIPATLTDAGVKAPLPQVLSEAHIDPESGVISLTFGTGGLTGKTLHLLPQQDENGAIQWLCRGKGLGYSILPRWCRGTPEEEEV
;
A
#
# COMPACT_ATOMS: atom_id res chain seq x y z
N MET A 1 -18.55 -40.21 -50.02
CA MET A 1 -17.34 -39.37 -49.78
C MET A 1 -16.81 -38.63 -51.03
N ALA A 2 -17.14 -39.02 -52.27
CA ALA A 2 -16.62 -38.37 -53.50
C ALA A 2 -17.38 -37.10 -53.98
N ALA A 3 -18.51 -36.72 -53.37
CA ALA A 3 -19.31 -35.57 -53.79
C ALA A 3 -18.90 -34.25 -53.09
N ALA A 4 -18.40 -34.32 -51.85
CA ALA A 4 -17.94 -33.14 -51.10
C ALA A 4 -16.63 -32.56 -51.69
N HIS A 5 -15.77 -33.39 -52.27
CA HIS A 5 -14.53 -32.95 -52.91
C HIS A 5 -14.73 -32.30 -54.30
N ARG A 6 -15.84 -32.55 -55.00
CA ARG A 6 -16.06 -31.98 -56.35
C ARG A 6 -16.51 -30.52 -56.33
N ARG A 7 -17.24 -30.08 -55.29
CA ARG A 7 -17.57 -28.65 -55.11
C ARG A 7 -16.35 -27.77 -54.76
N ALA A 8 -15.27 -28.39 -54.27
CA ALA A 8 -14.03 -27.67 -53.95
C ALA A 8 -13.18 -27.27 -55.18
N ARG A 9 -13.33 -27.95 -56.33
CA ARG A 9 -12.56 -27.63 -57.55
C ARG A 9 -13.20 -26.56 -58.43
N GLN A 10 -14.51 -26.36 -58.35
CA GLN A 10 -15.23 -25.49 -59.30
C GLN A 10 -15.20 -23.99 -58.94
N GLN A 11 -14.59 -23.61 -57.82
CA GLN A 11 -14.42 -22.22 -57.38
C GLN A 11 -12.95 -21.75 -57.38
N GLN A 12 -12.09 -22.36 -58.21
CA GLN A 12 -10.67 -22.00 -58.31
C GLN A 12 -10.39 -20.67 -59.05
N GLY A 13 -11.41 -19.84 -59.30
CA GLY A 13 -11.25 -18.65 -60.13
C GLY A 13 -12.13 -17.45 -59.76
N GLN A 14 -12.73 -17.39 -58.57
CA GLN A 14 -13.39 -16.15 -58.13
C GLN A 14 -12.42 -15.32 -57.29
N PRO A 15 -11.99 -14.14 -57.77
CA PRO A 15 -11.33 -13.14 -56.94
C PRO A 15 -12.25 -12.77 -55.77
N TRP A 16 -11.66 -12.21 -54.70
CA TRP A 16 -12.45 -11.53 -53.69
C TRP A 16 -13.39 -10.52 -54.36
N PRO A 17 -14.69 -10.46 -53.98
CA PRO A 17 -15.62 -9.49 -54.56
C PRO A 17 -15.05 -8.09 -54.35
N ASP A 18 -14.69 -7.46 -55.46
CA ASP A 18 -14.20 -6.11 -55.70
C ASP A 18 -13.89 -5.29 -54.44
N ILE A 19 -12.68 -5.46 -53.92
CA ILE A 19 -12.00 -4.39 -53.19
C ILE A 19 -11.35 -3.55 -54.28
N GLU A 20 -12.00 -2.44 -54.66
CA GLU A 20 -11.49 -1.51 -55.65
C GLU A 20 -10.04 -1.12 -55.33
N ALA A 21 -9.22 -1.15 -56.36
CA ALA A 21 -7.78 -1.00 -56.32
C ALA A 21 -7.34 0.31 -55.64
N GLY A 22 -6.87 0.18 -54.39
CA GLY A 22 -6.26 1.25 -53.61
C GLY A 22 -5.12 0.75 -52.71
N GLY A 23 -4.31 -0.17 -53.23
CA GLY A 23 -3.10 -0.70 -52.59
C GLY A 23 -3.35 -1.91 -51.69
N VAL A 24 -2.65 -3.02 -51.96
CA VAL A 24 -2.04 -3.96 -50.99
C VAL A 24 -1.35 -5.05 -51.83
N MET A 25 -0.01 -5.07 -51.83
CA MET A 25 0.72 -6.29 -52.13
C MET A 25 0.55 -7.23 -50.93
N SER A 26 -0.33 -8.19 -51.16
CA SER A 26 -0.88 -9.26 -50.35
C SER A 26 0.07 -9.99 -49.39
N ASN A 27 0.03 -9.63 -48.10
CA ASN A 27 0.36 -10.57 -47.02
C ASN A 27 -0.89 -11.42 -46.74
N LEU A 28 -0.93 -12.64 -47.30
CA LEU A 28 -2.06 -13.58 -47.17
C LEU A 28 -1.79 -14.58 -46.05
N VAL A 29 -2.80 -14.88 -45.24
CA VAL A 29 -2.75 -15.90 -44.19
C VAL A 29 -3.74 -17.01 -44.50
N PHE A 30 -3.39 -18.26 -44.23
CA PHE A 30 -4.28 -19.39 -44.47
C PHE A 30 -5.25 -19.60 -43.30
N CYS A 31 -6.53 -19.82 -43.61
CA CYS A 31 -7.53 -20.21 -42.63
C CYS A 31 -7.24 -21.64 -42.13
N GLY A 32 -7.03 -21.82 -40.82
CA GLY A 32 -6.75 -23.14 -40.23
C GLY A 32 -7.88 -24.18 -40.35
N SER A 33 -9.11 -23.74 -40.66
CA SER A 33 -10.28 -24.64 -40.80
C SER A 33 -10.49 -25.13 -42.24
N CYS A 34 -10.32 -24.27 -43.25
CA CYS A 34 -10.58 -24.62 -44.66
C CYS A 34 -9.37 -24.51 -45.59
N GLY A 35 -8.24 -24.01 -45.11
CA GLY A 35 -7.00 -23.88 -45.89
C GLY A 35 -7.03 -22.80 -46.98
N ARG A 36 -8.07 -21.96 -47.06
CA ARG A 36 -8.12 -20.85 -48.02
C ARG A 36 -7.32 -19.64 -47.54
N GLN A 37 -6.76 -18.90 -48.48
CA GLN A 37 -6.04 -17.64 -48.22
C GLN A 37 -7.03 -16.53 -47.83
N GLN A 38 -6.67 -15.77 -46.80
CA GLN A 38 -7.44 -14.63 -46.30
C GLN A 38 -6.55 -13.38 -46.32
N PRO A 39 -7.11 -12.22 -46.71
CA PRO A 39 -6.42 -10.96 -46.60
C PRO A 39 -6.19 -10.62 -45.13
N GLN A 40 -5.09 -9.94 -44.83
CA GLN A 40 -4.91 -9.30 -43.53
C GLN A 40 -5.60 -7.92 -43.55
N PRO A 41 -6.34 -7.52 -42.50
CA PRO A 41 -6.60 -8.25 -41.26
C PRO A 41 -7.60 -9.40 -41.43
N VAL A 42 -7.38 -10.51 -40.71
CA VAL A 42 -8.22 -11.71 -40.83
C VAL A 42 -9.63 -11.42 -40.31
N PRO A 43 -10.70 -11.68 -41.10
CA PRO A 43 -12.07 -11.41 -40.67
C PRO A 43 -12.48 -12.30 -39.48
N ALA A 44 -13.42 -11.81 -38.67
CA ALA A 44 -13.93 -12.48 -37.46
C ALA A 44 -14.43 -13.91 -37.72
N THR A 45 -14.96 -14.15 -38.92
CA THR A 45 -15.44 -15.43 -39.40
C THR A 45 -15.04 -15.57 -40.85
N CYS A 46 -14.55 -16.76 -41.23
CA CYS A 46 -14.20 -17.01 -42.62
C CYS A 46 -15.48 -17.00 -43.49
N PRO A 47 -15.58 -16.15 -44.53
CA PRO A 47 -16.78 -16.09 -45.37
C PRO A 47 -17.01 -17.35 -46.20
N PHE A 48 -15.97 -18.21 -46.35
CA PHE A 48 -16.05 -19.42 -47.16
C PHE A 48 -16.50 -20.65 -46.38
N CYS A 49 -16.07 -20.81 -45.12
CA CYS A 49 -16.36 -22.00 -44.32
C CYS A 49 -17.09 -21.73 -43.01
N GLY A 50 -17.28 -20.46 -42.61
CA GLY A 50 -17.84 -20.10 -41.31
C GLY A 50 -16.91 -20.41 -40.12
N GLY A 51 -15.70 -20.93 -40.38
CA GLY A 51 -14.73 -21.23 -39.34
C GLY A 51 -14.21 -19.96 -38.68
N LYS A 52 -14.10 -19.98 -37.35
CA LYS A 52 -13.37 -18.95 -36.60
C LYS A 52 -11.87 -19.14 -36.86
N PRO A 53 -11.08 -18.06 -36.99
CA PRO A 53 -9.64 -18.19 -37.15
C PRO A 53 -9.05 -18.91 -35.93
N VAL A 54 -8.47 -20.09 -36.15
CA VAL A 54 -7.88 -20.94 -35.11
C VAL A 54 -6.37 -20.72 -35.10
N GLY A 55 -5.81 -20.28 -33.98
CA GLY A 55 -4.36 -20.23 -33.77
C GLY A 55 -3.64 -18.90 -34.05
N GLY A 56 -4.30 -17.75 -33.91
CA GLY A 56 -3.69 -16.43 -34.07
C GLY A 56 -3.36 -15.72 -32.76
N LYS A 57 -2.36 -14.82 -32.78
CA LYS A 57 -2.12 -13.83 -31.71
C LYS A 57 -3.44 -13.09 -31.40
N ARG A 58 -3.68 -12.69 -30.15
CA ARG A 58 -4.91 -11.93 -29.79
C ARG A 58 -4.89 -10.55 -30.44
N TYR A 59 -6.05 -10.10 -30.94
CA TYR A 59 -6.21 -8.78 -31.54
C TYR A 59 -6.09 -7.68 -30.48
N LYS A 60 -5.23 -6.68 -30.73
CA LYS A 60 -4.98 -5.52 -29.88
C LYS A 60 -5.67 -4.29 -30.47
N GLN A 61 -6.59 -3.69 -29.73
CA GLN A 61 -7.31 -2.49 -30.13
C GLN A 61 -6.44 -1.24 -29.97
N LYS A 62 -6.40 -0.42 -31.03
CA LYS A 62 -5.66 0.86 -31.06
C LYS A 62 -6.19 1.86 -30.05
N SER A 63 -7.51 2.07 -30.05
CA SER A 63 -8.18 3.01 -29.16
C SER A 63 -7.92 2.67 -27.69
N LEU A 64 -8.01 1.39 -27.33
CA LEU A 64 -7.71 0.93 -25.97
C LEU A 64 -6.26 1.20 -25.58
N ALA A 65 -5.29 0.90 -26.46
CA ALA A 65 -3.89 1.21 -26.20
C ALA A 65 -3.64 2.72 -26.02
N GLY A 66 -4.28 3.56 -26.82
CA GLY A 66 -4.19 5.02 -26.73
C GLY A 66 -4.82 5.58 -25.45
N VAL A 67 -6.02 5.13 -25.09
CA VAL A 67 -6.71 5.55 -23.84
C VAL A 67 -5.93 5.09 -22.62
N LEU A 68 -5.40 3.87 -22.62
CA LEU A 68 -4.54 3.38 -21.55
C LEU A 68 -3.25 4.20 -21.44
N ALA A 69 -2.68 4.65 -22.57
CA ALA A 69 -1.49 5.49 -22.57
C ALA A 69 -1.78 6.92 -22.04
N LEU A 70 -2.96 7.48 -22.31
CA LEU A 70 -3.32 8.81 -21.80
C LEU A 70 -3.70 8.81 -20.32
N LEU A 71 -4.45 7.80 -19.87
CA LEU A 71 -4.99 7.76 -18.50
C LEU A 71 -4.08 7.02 -17.51
N LEU A 72 -3.41 5.95 -17.95
CA LEU A 72 -2.56 5.09 -17.13
C LEU A 72 -1.12 5.00 -17.66
N GLY A 73 -0.73 5.98 -18.48
CA GLY A 73 0.58 6.02 -19.13
C GLY A 73 1.77 6.15 -18.19
N GLY A 74 1.61 6.91 -17.11
CA GLY A 74 2.66 7.08 -16.09
C GLY A 74 3.06 5.76 -15.41
N LEU A 75 2.15 4.79 -15.36
CA LEU A 75 2.42 3.45 -14.85
C LEU A 75 2.91 2.47 -15.94
N GLY A 76 2.90 2.86 -17.21
CA GLY A 76 3.33 2.02 -18.34
C GLY A 76 2.36 0.90 -18.72
N VAL A 77 1.11 0.99 -18.29
CA VAL A 77 0.08 -0.04 -18.50
C VAL A 77 -0.15 -0.34 -19.98
N HIS A 78 -0.12 0.68 -20.84
CA HIS A 78 -0.25 0.53 -22.29
C HIS A 78 0.87 -0.31 -22.91
N ARG A 79 2.09 -0.29 -22.34
CA ARG A 79 3.22 -1.13 -22.80
C ARG A 79 3.02 -2.59 -22.42
N PHE A 80 2.49 -2.87 -21.23
CA PHE A 80 2.10 -4.22 -20.83
C PHE A 80 0.94 -4.75 -21.67
N TYR A 81 -0.05 -3.92 -22.00
CA TYR A 81 -1.12 -4.26 -22.94
C TYR A 81 -0.57 -4.70 -24.31
N LEU A 82 0.47 -4.02 -24.79
CA LEU A 82 1.17 -4.39 -26.02
C LEU A 82 2.06 -5.64 -25.87
N GLY A 83 2.29 -6.15 -24.65
CA GLY A 83 3.11 -7.33 -24.38
C GLY A 83 4.61 -7.02 -24.36
N GLN A 84 4.98 -5.77 -24.08
CA GLN A 84 6.36 -5.30 -24.07
C GLN A 84 6.91 -5.24 -22.63
N TRP A 85 8.01 -5.95 -22.36
CA TRP A 85 8.65 -6.03 -21.03
C TRP A 85 9.22 -4.70 -20.53
N TRP A 86 9.55 -3.78 -21.43
CA TRP A 86 10.07 -2.44 -21.08
C TRP A 86 9.07 -1.57 -20.31
N GLY A 87 7.80 -2.01 -20.18
CA GLY A 87 6.84 -1.40 -19.25
C GLY A 87 7.32 -1.40 -17.79
N VAL A 88 8.23 -2.29 -17.40
CA VAL A 88 8.82 -2.29 -16.04
C VAL A 88 9.58 -1.00 -15.75
N PHE A 89 10.26 -0.40 -16.74
CA PHE A 89 10.95 0.88 -16.54
C PHE A 89 9.99 2.02 -16.24
N TYR A 90 8.77 1.97 -16.80
CA TYR A 90 7.74 2.95 -16.49
C TYR A 90 7.29 2.82 -15.02
N LEU A 91 7.17 1.59 -14.50
CA LEU A 91 6.87 1.34 -13.08
C LEU A 91 8.02 1.71 -12.14
N LEU A 92 9.27 1.65 -12.57
CA LEU A 92 10.41 2.06 -11.75
C LEU A 92 10.53 3.58 -11.68
N PHE A 93 10.31 4.27 -12.81
CA PHE A 93 10.49 5.70 -12.94
C PHE A 93 9.18 6.50 -12.83
N PHE A 94 8.04 5.89 -12.47
CA PHE A 94 6.74 6.58 -12.46
C PHE A 94 6.71 7.81 -11.53
N TRP A 95 7.49 7.80 -10.44
CA TRP A 95 7.59 8.96 -9.53
C TRP A 95 8.24 10.18 -10.18
N THR A 96 8.98 10.00 -11.28
CA THR A 96 9.74 11.10 -11.92
C THR A 96 8.86 11.93 -12.83
N LEU A 97 7.61 11.51 -13.07
CA LEU A 97 6.67 12.07 -14.06
C LEU A 97 7.16 11.98 -15.53
N ILE A 98 8.43 11.69 -15.78
CA ILE A 98 9.02 11.52 -17.12
C ILE A 98 8.29 10.43 -17.93
N PRO A 99 8.03 9.21 -17.39
CA PRO A 99 7.25 8.20 -18.12
C PRO A 99 5.83 8.66 -18.46
N GLY A 100 5.23 9.52 -17.63
CA GLY A 100 3.91 10.11 -17.90
C GLY A 100 3.90 11.02 -19.12
N LEU A 101 4.90 11.90 -19.25
CA LEU A 101 5.06 12.76 -20.43
C LEU A 101 5.30 11.94 -21.71
N ILE A 102 6.16 10.92 -21.63
CA ILE A 102 6.43 10.04 -22.77
C ILE A 102 5.14 9.29 -23.17
N ALA A 103 4.41 8.76 -22.20
CA ALA A 103 3.16 8.05 -22.46
C ALA A 103 2.05 8.95 -23.02
N LEU A 104 2.01 10.23 -22.63
CA LEU A 104 1.09 11.21 -23.23
C LEU A 104 1.35 11.35 -24.73
N VAL A 105 2.61 11.57 -25.11
CA VAL A 105 3.02 11.70 -26.52
C VAL A 105 2.72 10.39 -27.28
N GLU A 106 3.06 9.24 -26.71
CA GLU A 106 2.78 7.93 -27.30
C GLU A 106 1.28 7.66 -27.45
N GLY A 107 0.47 8.07 -26.49
CA GLY A 107 -0.99 7.95 -26.54
C GLY A 107 -1.58 8.73 -27.70
N ILE A 108 -1.13 9.97 -27.91
CA ILE A 108 -1.54 10.79 -29.07
C ILE A 108 -1.09 10.11 -30.37
N VAL A 109 0.16 9.66 -30.44
CA VAL A 109 0.69 8.95 -31.63
C VAL A 109 -0.13 7.70 -31.92
N PHE A 110 -0.51 6.90 -30.92
CA PHE A 110 -1.32 5.70 -31.13
C PHE A 110 -2.71 6.03 -31.65
N LEU A 111 -3.36 7.06 -31.10
CA LEU A 111 -4.69 7.49 -31.56
C LEU A 111 -4.64 8.05 -32.99
N CYS A 112 -3.57 8.76 -33.34
CA CYS A 112 -3.35 9.32 -34.67
C CYS A 112 -2.74 8.34 -35.69
N THR A 113 -2.36 7.12 -35.29
CA THR A 113 -1.81 6.12 -36.22
C THR A 113 -2.94 5.50 -37.04
N ASP A 114 -2.78 5.36 -38.36
CA ASP A 114 -3.78 4.69 -39.20
C ASP A 114 -3.99 3.22 -38.79
N ASP A 115 -5.23 2.75 -38.88
CA ASP A 115 -5.59 1.41 -38.43
C ASP A 115 -4.84 0.31 -39.18
N GLU A 116 -4.55 0.51 -40.48
CA GLU A 116 -3.76 -0.43 -41.28
C GLU A 116 -2.30 -0.52 -40.79
N LYS A 117 -1.69 0.64 -40.45
CA LYS A 117 -0.32 0.69 -39.89
C LYS A 117 -0.28 0.03 -38.52
N TRP A 118 -1.30 0.26 -37.69
CA TRP A 118 -1.46 -0.37 -36.39
C TRP A 118 -1.57 -1.90 -36.51
N ASP A 119 -2.48 -2.37 -37.37
CA ASP A 119 -2.76 -3.78 -37.55
C ASP A 119 -1.53 -4.51 -38.13
N ARG A 120 -0.80 -3.88 -39.05
CA ARG A 120 0.47 -4.40 -39.56
C ARG A 120 1.55 -4.49 -38.49
N ARG A 121 1.54 -3.66 -37.45
CA ARG A 121 2.57 -3.70 -36.40
C ARG A 121 2.23 -4.68 -35.27
N PHE A 122 0.98 -4.71 -34.84
CA PHE A 122 0.58 -5.39 -33.61
C PHE A 122 -0.36 -6.60 -33.82
N ASN A 123 -1.02 -6.70 -34.98
CA ASN A 123 -2.10 -7.66 -35.24
C ASN A 123 -1.87 -8.55 -36.46
N GLN A 124 -0.62 -8.73 -36.91
CA GLN A 124 -0.31 -9.68 -37.99
C GLN A 124 -0.78 -11.10 -37.62
N GLY A 125 -1.73 -11.63 -38.39
CA GLY A 125 -2.34 -12.94 -38.14
C GLY A 125 -3.29 -13.01 -36.94
N ALA A 126 -3.74 -11.87 -36.39
CA ALA A 126 -4.73 -11.80 -35.32
C ALA A 126 -6.16 -11.62 -35.87
N GLY A 127 -7.12 -12.38 -35.33
CA GLY A 127 -8.54 -12.27 -35.72
C GLY A 127 -9.32 -11.26 -34.87
N ARG A 128 -10.12 -10.41 -35.51
CA ARG A 128 -10.98 -9.40 -34.86
C ARG A 128 -12.20 -10.11 -34.24
N GLY A 129 -12.24 -10.34 -32.91
CA GLY A 129 -13.39 -11.00 -32.26
C GLY A 129 -13.14 -11.74 -30.93
N GLN A 130 -11.88 -11.85 -30.49
CA GLN A 130 -11.55 -12.38 -29.16
C GLN A 130 -11.40 -11.21 -28.17
N ALA A 131 -12.18 -11.18 -27.10
CA ALA A 131 -11.95 -10.25 -25.98
C ALA A 131 -10.56 -10.50 -25.39
N ASP A 132 -9.80 -9.42 -25.14
CA ASP A 132 -8.47 -9.54 -24.58
C ASP A 132 -8.58 -9.79 -23.07
N ALA A 133 -8.02 -10.91 -22.59
CA ALA A 133 -7.91 -11.15 -21.16
C ALA A 133 -6.86 -10.22 -20.50
N GLY A 134 -6.09 -9.48 -21.32
CA GLY A 134 -5.08 -8.52 -20.86
C GLY A 134 -5.71 -7.34 -20.14
N ALA A 135 -6.84 -6.83 -20.62
CA ALA A 135 -7.61 -5.78 -19.97
C ALA A 135 -8.00 -6.16 -18.53
N LEU A 136 -8.39 -7.41 -18.27
CA LEU A 136 -8.72 -7.89 -16.93
C LEU A 136 -7.50 -7.93 -16.01
N ILE A 137 -6.36 -8.44 -16.49
CA ILE A 137 -5.11 -8.48 -15.70
C ILE A 137 -4.65 -7.05 -15.36
N VAL A 138 -4.79 -6.12 -16.30
CA VAL A 138 -4.49 -4.70 -16.10
C VAL A 138 -5.41 -4.07 -15.05
N ILE A 139 -6.73 -4.29 -15.15
CA ILE A 139 -7.69 -3.78 -14.17
C ILE A 139 -7.39 -4.33 -12.78
N LEU A 140 -7.13 -5.63 -12.67
CA LEU A 140 -6.79 -6.27 -11.39
C LEU A 140 -5.46 -5.76 -10.82
N ALA A 141 -4.45 -5.52 -11.68
CA ALA A 141 -3.17 -4.96 -11.24
C ALA A 141 -3.31 -3.51 -10.75
N VAL A 142 -4.08 -2.68 -11.46
CA VAL A 142 -4.30 -1.27 -11.10
C VAL A 142 -5.14 -1.17 -9.82
N VAL A 143 -6.25 -1.91 -9.74
CA VAL A 143 -7.12 -1.94 -8.56
C VAL A 143 -6.38 -2.55 -7.36
N GLY A 144 -5.64 -3.63 -7.56
CA GLY A 144 -4.83 -4.28 -6.52
C GLY A 144 -3.71 -3.38 -6.01
N PHE A 145 -2.96 -2.72 -6.90
CA PHE A 145 -1.91 -1.79 -6.51
C PHE A 145 -2.48 -0.59 -5.76
N GLY A 146 -3.60 -0.02 -6.23
CA GLY A 146 -4.31 1.05 -5.53
C GLY A 146 -4.75 0.65 -4.12
N ALA A 147 -5.28 -0.56 -3.95
CA ALA A 147 -5.68 -1.07 -2.65
C ALA A 147 -4.50 -1.21 -1.68
N VAL A 148 -3.36 -1.77 -2.14
CA VAL A 148 -2.16 -1.91 -1.31
C VAL A 148 -1.59 -0.53 -0.92
N ALA A 149 -1.54 0.41 -1.86
CA ALA A 149 -1.09 1.77 -1.59
C ALA A 149 -2.00 2.49 -0.57
N MET A 150 -3.32 2.36 -0.73
CA MET A 150 -4.30 2.92 0.20
C MET A 150 -4.14 2.34 1.61
N LEU A 151 -3.97 1.02 1.73
CA LEU A 151 -3.72 0.36 3.01
C LEU A 151 -2.42 0.87 3.66
N GLY A 152 -1.37 1.08 2.88
CA GLY A 152 -0.11 1.65 3.39
C GLY A 152 -0.28 3.06 3.96
N ILE A 153 -1.02 3.93 3.27
CA ILE A 153 -1.30 5.30 3.75
C ILE A 153 -2.14 5.27 5.03
N VAL A 154 -3.18 4.43 5.06
CA VAL A 154 -4.05 4.29 6.25
C VAL A 154 -3.23 3.77 7.45
N ALA A 155 -2.38 2.76 7.25
CA ALA A 155 -1.52 2.24 8.31
C ALA A 155 -0.53 3.29 8.83
N ALA A 156 0.07 4.09 7.95
CA ALA A 156 1.02 5.14 8.32
C ALA A 156 0.40 6.21 9.24
N ILE A 157 -0.90 6.48 9.11
CA ILE A 157 -1.64 7.43 9.96
C ILE A 157 -2.19 6.74 11.22
N ALA A 158 -2.73 5.53 11.07
CA ALA A 158 -3.41 4.83 12.16
C ALA A 158 -2.45 4.30 13.23
N VAL A 159 -1.27 3.78 12.83
CA VAL A 159 -0.29 3.20 13.75
C VAL A 159 0.23 4.21 14.78
N PRO A 160 0.74 5.41 14.41
CA PRO A 160 1.23 6.36 15.40
C PRO A 160 0.12 6.86 16.33
N ALA A 161 -1.11 7.05 15.81
CA ALA A 161 -2.25 7.45 16.63
C ALA A 161 -2.63 6.39 17.67
N TYR A 162 -2.60 5.11 17.30
CA TYR A 162 -2.91 4.02 18.21
C TYR A 162 -1.89 3.90 19.36
N VAL A 163 -0.59 4.04 19.05
CA VAL A 163 0.48 4.00 20.07
C VAL A 163 0.38 5.16 21.07
N GLU A 164 0.06 6.36 20.61
CA GLU A 164 -0.12 7.52 21.52
C GLU A 164 -1.32 7.31 22.46
N TYR A 165 -2.42 6.75 21.96
CA TYR A 165 -3.59 6.43 22.78
C TYR A 165 -3.26 5.41 23.87
N THR A 166 -2.58 4.31 23.52
CA THR A 166 -2.23 3.28 24.50
C THR A 166 -1.21 3.80 25.52
N ASN A 167 -0.21 4.59 25.10
CA ASN A 167 0.74 5.21 26.02
C ASN A 167 0.05 6.12 27.06
N ARG A 168 -0.97 6.89 26.66
CA ARG A 168 -1.75 7.73 27.59
C ARG A 168 -2.63 6.93 28.54
N ALA A 169 -3.21 5.83 28.05
CA ALA A 169 -3.98 4.92 28.89
C ALA A 169 -3.08 4.27 29.96
N GLN A 170 -1.92 3.74 29.54
CA GLN A 170 -0.90 3.18 30.43
C GLN A 170 -0.43 4.22 31.47
N MET A 171 -0.16 5.46 31.04
CA MET A 171 0.24 6.52 31.97
C MET A 171 -0.84 6.85 33.00
N THR A 172 -2.12 6.79 32.62
CA THR A 172 -3.23 7.06 33.55
C THR A 172 -3.29 6.00 34.66
N GLU A 173 -3.12 4.73 34.30
CA GLU A 173 -3.03 3.62 35.26
C GLU A 173 -1.84 3.80 36.21
N VAL A 174 -0.64 4.06 35.67
CA VAL A 174 0.57 4.28 36.47
C VAL A 174 0.44 5.53 37.34
N SER A 175 -0.22 6.58 36.86
CA SER A 175 -0.44 7.81 37.64
C SER A 175 -1.32 7.58 38.87
N ALA A 176 -2.33 6.71 38.77
CA ALA A 176 -3.17 6.34 39.91
C ALA A 176 -2.37 5.56 40.96
N TYR A 177 -1.52 4.63 40.51
CA TYR A 177 -0.61 3.90 41.40
C TYR A 177 0.42 4.82 42.07
N ALA A 178 1.01 5.76 41.30
CA ALA A 178 1.94 6.75 41.82
C ALA A 178 1.33 7.63 42.93
N GLN A 179 0.08 8.08 42.74
CA GLN A 179 -0.64 8.86 43.75
C GLN A 179 -0.89 8.03 45.02
N GLN A 180 -1.23 6.74 44.88
CA GLN A 180 -1.37 5.86 46.03
C GLN A 180 -0.03 5.66 46.76
N ALA A 181 1.05 5.46 46.02
CA ALA A 181 2.38 5.21 46.58
C ALA A 181 2.93 6.41 47.35
N THR A 182 2.80 7.61 46.79
CA THR A 182 3.24 8.86 47.44
C THR A 182 2.48 9.12 48.74
N VAL A 183 1.16 8.95 48.75
CA VAL A 183 0.34 9.09 49.97
C VAL A 183 0.73 8.08 51.04
N ALA A 184 0.94 6.81 50.65
CA ALA A 184 1.33 5.74 51.55
C ALA A 184 2.72 5.97 52.17
N VAL A 185 3.70 6.35 51.35
CA VAL A 185 5.06 6.64 51.81
C VAL A 185 5.09 7.87 52.71
N THR A 186 4.37 8.94 52.36
CA THR A 186 4.24 10.12 53.23
C THR A 186 3.57 9.78 54.56
N ALA A 187 2.51 8.96 54.57
CA ALA A 187 1.86 8.53 55.81
C ALA A 187 2.80 7.71 56.70
N HIS A 188 3.54 6.75 56.11
CA HIS A 188 4.52 5.96 56.84
C HIS A 188 5.60 6.85 57.46
N TYR A 189 6.22 7.74 56.66
CA TYR A 189 7.25 8.65 57.14
C TYR A 189 6.74 9.60 58.25
N THR A 190 5.48 10.02 58.20
CA THR A 190 4.88 10.89 59.23
C THR A 190 4.69 10.15 60.58
N GLU A 191 4.54 8.82 60.55
CA GLU A 191 4.29 8.01 61.75
C GLU A 191 5.58 7.43 62.35
N THR A 192 6.51 6.98 61.51
CA THR A 192 7.74 6.30 61.96
C THR A 192 8.98 7.17 61.93
N GLU A 193 8.94 8.34 61.26
CA GLU A 193 10.10 9.19 60.94
C GLU A 193 11.21 8.46 60.14
N GLU A 194 10.90 7.28 59.58
CA GLU A 194 11.82 6.44 58.80
C GLU A 194 11.32 6.26 57.36
N ILE A 195 12.24 6.20 56.39
CA ILE A 195 11.92 5.93 54.99
C ILE A 195 11.65 4.42 54.84
N PRO A 196 10.51 3.99 54.28
CA PRO A 196 10.20 2.58 54.15
C PRO A 196 11.17 1.88 53.19
N ALA A 197 11.67 0.70 53.58
CA ALA A 197 12.58 -0.08 52.74
C ALA A 197 11.91 -0.61 51.46
N THR A 198 10.60 -0.85 51.51
CA THR A 198 9.80 -1.29 50.36
C THR A 198 8.45 -0.59 50.30
N LEU A 199 7.86 -0.51 49.10
CA LEU A 199 6.50 0.05 48.92
C LEU A 199 5.43 -0.76 49.65
N THR A 200 5.65 -2.06 49.86
CA THR A 200 4.74 -2.90 50.64
C THR A 200 4.77 -2.56 52.13
N ASP A 201 5.94 -2.20 52.68
CA ASP A 201 6.06 -1.77 54.08
C ASP A 201 5.35 -0.42 54.31
N ALA A 202 5.33 0.44 53.30
CA ALA A 202 4.54 1.68 53.30
C ALA A 202 3.02 1.45 53.21
N GLY A 203 2.56 0.21 52.99
CA GLY A 203 1.14 -0.12 52.85
C GLY A 203 0.58 0.09 51.44
N VAL A 204 1.43 0.19 50.42
CA VAL A 204 0.97 0.23 49.02
C VAL A 204 0.38 -1.12 48.65
N LYS A 205 -0.88 -1.12 48.19
CA LYS A 205 -1.60 -2.36 47.87
C LYS A 205 -0.97 -3.03 46.64
N ALA A 206 -0.64 -4.31 46.78
CA ALA A 206 -0.47 -5.21 45.65
C ALA A 206 -1.85 -5.51 45.02
N PRO A 207 -1.97 -5.66 43.69
CA PRO A 207 -0.91 -5.97 42.73
C PRO A 207 -0.31 -4.76 42.00
N LEU A 208 0.93 -4.93 41.54
CA LEU A 208 1.57 -4.00 40.61
C LEU A 208 0.78 -3.93 39.29
N PRO A 209 0.53 -2.72 38.74
CA PRO A 209 0.00 -2.55 37.39
C PRO A 209 0.76 -3.40 36.36
N GLN A 210 0.05 -4.08 35.46
CA GLN A 210 0.69 -4.95 34.44
C GLN A 210 1.59 -4.18 33.46
N VAL A 211 1.40 -2.87 33.39
CA VAL A 211 2.21 -1.93 32.62
C VAL A 211 3.62 -1.76 33.19
N LEU A 212 3.79 -1.93 34.50
CA LEU A 212 5.07 -1.78 35.17
C LEU A 212 5.80 -3.12 35.23
N SER A 213 7.09 -3.10 34.88
CA SER A 213 7.98 -4.23 35.16
C SER A 213 8.47 -4.22 36.60
N GLU A 214 8.62 -3.04 37.18
CA GLU A 214 9.21 -2.86 38.50
C GLU A 214 8.70 -1.55 39.13
N ALA A 215 8.49 -1.60 40.45
CA ALA A 215 8.29 -0.42 41.28
C ALA A 215 9.11 -0.60 42.56
N HIS A 216 10.04 0.33 42.82
CA HIS A 216 10.86 0.33 44.02
C HIS A 216 10.95 1.74 44.62
N ILE A 217 11.24 1.78 45.91
CA ILE A 217 11.62 3.00 46.62
C ILE A 217 13.09 2.85 47.02
N ASP A 218 13.86 3.92 46.85
CA ASP A 218 15.22 4.00 47.36
C ASP A 218 15.18 4.32 48.87
N PRO A 219 15.69 3.45 49.76
CA PRO A 219 15.63 3.64 51.20
C PRO A 219 16.50 4.81 51.70
N GLU A 220 17.47 5.29 50.90
CA GLU A 220 18.31 6.43 51.27
C GLU A 220 17.69 7.76 50.85
N SER A 221 17.18 7.84 49.62
CA SER A 221 16.68 9.09 49.03
C SER A 221 15.16 9.26 49.13
N GLY A 222 14.41 8.20 49.42
CA GLY A 222 12.94 8.20 49.40
C GLY A 222 12.33 8.31 48.00
N VAL A 223 13.16 8.23 46.94
CA VAL A 223 12.70 8.36 45.55
C VAL A 223 11.97 7.09 45.13
N ILE A 224 10.73 7.25 44.65
CA ILE A 224 9.95 6.15 44.09
C ILE A 224 10.22 6.07 42.59
N SER A 225 10.67 4.92 42.12
CA SER A 225 10.98 4.67 40.70
C SER A 225 10.01 3.62 40.14
N LEU A 226 9.25 4.02 39.11
CA LEU A 226 8.29 3.17 38.42
C LEU A 226 8.80 2.91 36.99
N THR A 227 9.14 1.66 36.68
CA THR A 227 9.70 1.26 35.38
C THR A 227 8.63 0.61 34.52
N PHE A 228 8.42 1.13 33.31
CA PHE A 228 7.47 0.58 32.35
C PHE A 228 8.03 -0.68 31.68
N GLY A 229 7.28 -1.77 31.72
CA GLY A 229 7.68 -3.08 31.20
C GLY A 229 7.05 -3.48 29.87
N THR A 230 5.99 -2.78 29.45
CA THR A 230 5.21 -3.16 28.26
C THR A 230 4.76 -1.95 27.44
N GLY A 231 4.45 -2.18 26.15
CA GLY A 231 3.92 -1.15 25.25
C GLY A 231 4.96 -0.15 24.75
N GLY A 232 4.50 1.02 24.29
CA GLY A 232 5.34 2.07 23.72
C GLY A 232 6.20 2.83 24.75
N LEU A 233 6.06 2.50 26.03
CA LEU A 233 6.82 3.08 27.14
C LEU A 233 7.88 2.14 27.72
N THR A 234 8.01 0.92 27.19
CA THR A 234 8.95 -0.10 27.70
C THR A 234 10.37 0.47 27.92
N GLY A 235 10.92 0.26 29.11
CA GLY A 235 12.26 0.72 29.52
C GLY A 235 12.35 2.18 29.96
N LYS A 236 11.26 2.94 29.89
CA LYS A 236 11.18 4.30 30.45
C LYS A 236 10.84 4.23 31.93
N THR A 237 11.20 5.29 32.68
CA THR A 237 10.94 5.34 34.13
C THR A 237 10.27 6.65 34.53
N LEU A 238 9.36 6.57 35.49
CA LEU A 238 8.80 7.71 36.21
C LEU A 238 9.42 7.75 37.60
N HIS A 239 10.10 8.84 37.93
CA HIS A 239 10.67 9.09 39.25
C HIS A 239 9.81 10.09 40.02
N LEU A 240 9.51 9.78 41.27
CA LEU A 240 8.80 10.64 42.22
C LEU A 240 9.78 10.99 43.34
N LEU A 241 10.12 12.27 43.45
CA LEU A 241 11.09 12.77 44.41
C LEU A 241 10.35 13.49 45.54
N PRO A 242 10.57 13.12 46.81
CA PRO A 242 10.04 13.87 47.93
C PRO A 242 10.84 15.18 48.08
N GLN A 243 10.14 16.29 48.24
CA GLN A 243 10.68 17.61 48.54
C GLN A 243 9.95 18.16 49.75
N GLN A 244 10.68 18.61 50.76
CA GLN A 244 10.08 19.21 51.94
C GLN A 244 9.90 20.72 51.71
N ASP A 245 8.70 21.23 51.94
CA ASP A 245 8.44 22.66 51.89
C ASP A 245 8.86 23.38 53.18
N GLU A 246 8.82 24.71 53.19
CA GLU A 246 9.19 25.54 54.34
C GLU A 246 8.34 25.27 55.60
N ASN A 247 7.15 24.68 55.43
CA ASN A 247 6.23 24.33 56.51
C ASN A 247 6.42 22.89 57.00
N GLY A 248 7.40 22.17 56.45
CA GLY A 248 7.68 20.77 56.78
C GLY A 248 6.78 19.76 56.08
N ALA A 249 5.88 20.18 55.17
CA ALA A 249 5.03 19.28 54.40
C ALA A 249 5.80 18.66 53.22
N ILE A 250 5.55 17.39 52.95
CA ILE A 250 6.19 16.66 51.85
C ILE A 250 5.41 16.90 50.56
N GLN A 251 6.03 17.60 49.62
CA GLN A 251 5.59 17.75 48.25
C GLN A 251 6.32 16.75 47.35
N TRP A 252 5.63 16.22 46.34
CA TRP A 252 6.22 15.22 45.44
C TRP A 252 6.48 15.82 44.07
N LEU A 253 7.74 15.95 43.71
CA LEU A 253 8.18 16.30 42.36
C LEU A 253 8.19 15.06 41.48
N CYS A 254 7.84 15.23 40.21
CA CYS A 254 7.72 14.13 39.28
C CYS A 254 8.61 14.37 38.05
N ARG A 255 9.44 13.38 37.70
CA ARG A 255 10.38 13.46 36.59
C ARG A 255 10.36 12.18 35.78
N GLY A 256 10.09 12.31 34.47
CA GLY A 256 10.13 11.19 33.55
C GLY A 256 11.48 11.04 32.87
N LYS A 257 12.13 9.89 32.99
CA LYS A 257 13.35 9.57 32.23
C LYS A 257 12.96 8.89 30.92
N GLY A 258 13.22 9.57 29.81
CA GLY A 258 12.85 9.09 28.46
C GLY A 258 11.36 9.21 28.12
N LEU A 259 10.54 9.79 29.01
CA LEU A 259 9.13 10.10 28.78
C LEU A 259 9.00 11.51 28.17
N GLY A 260 8.18 11.65 27.14
CA GLY A 260 7.89 12.97 26.56
C GLY A 260 6.93 13.77 27.44
N TYR A 261 7.08 15.10 27.47
CA TYR A 261 6.24 16.01 28.26
C TYR A 261 4.73 15.82 28.00
N SER A 262 4.34 15.50 26.76
CA SER A 262 2.93 15.29 26.36
C SER A 262 2.27 14.08 27.02
N ILE A 263 3.06 13.06 27.37
CA ILE A 263 2.57 11.82 27.97
C ILE A 263 2.42 12.00 29.48
N LEU A 264 3.22 12.87 30.11
CA LEU A 264 3.20 13.04 31.55
C LEU A 264 1.83 13.51 32.08
N PRO A 265 1.38 12.97 33.24
CA PRO A 265 0.18 13.44 33.91
C PRO A 265 0.22 14.93 34.19
N ARG A 266 -0.95 15.58 34.29
CA ARG A 266 -1.01 17.04 34.53
C ARG A 266 -0.30 17.46 35.82
N TRP A 267 -0.38 16.67 36.88
CA TRP A 267 0.30 16.95 38.15
C TRP A 267 1.82 16.73 38.08
N CYS A 268 2.30 16.02 37.06
CA CYS A 268 3.73 15.78 36.82
C CYS A 268 4.35 16.79 35.84
N ARG A 269 3.49 17.51 35.12
CA ARG A 269 3.90 18.64 34.28
C ARG A 269 4.07 19.84 35.21
N GLY A 270 5.32 20.09 35.61
CA GLY A 270 5.67 21.30 36.35
C GLY A 270 5.24 22.57 35.59
N THR A 271 5.32 23.71 36.28
CA THR A 271 5.23 25.02 35.61
C THR A 271 6.46 25.18 34.69
N PRO A 272 6.33 25.78 33.49
CA PRO A 272 7.42 25.87 32.49
C PRO A 272 8.73 26.55 32.93
N GLU A 273 8.84 27.05 34.16
CA GLU A 273 9.97 27.84 34.65
C GLU A 273 11.13 27.01 35.23
N GLU A 274 10.99 25.69 35.38
CA GLU A 274 12.04 24.83 35.98
C GLU A 274 12.85 24.01 34.94
N GLU A 275 12.73 24.32 33.65
CA GLU A 275 13.42 23.56 32.58
C GLU A 275 14.81 24.14 32.19
N GLU A 276 15.25 25.23 32.82
CA GLU A 276 16.59 25.82 32.64
C GLU A 276 17.37 25.97 33.96
N VAL A 277 17.70 24.88 34.64
CA VAL A 277 18.89 24.80 35.53
C VAL A 277 19.52 23.41 35.47
#